data_AF-A0A6S7L232-F1
#
_entry.id   AF-A0A6S7L232-F1
#
_cell.length_a   1.000
_cell.length_b   1.000
_cell.length_c   1.000
_cell.angle_alpha   90.00
_cell.angle_beta   90.00
_cell.angle_gamma   90.00
#
_symmetry.space_group_name_H-M   'P 1'
#
loop_
_entity.id
_entity.type
_entity.pdbx_description
1 polymer ?
#
loop_
_entity_poly.entity_id
_entity_poly.type
_entity_poly.pdbx_seq_one_letter_code
_entity_poly.pdbx_strand_id
1 'polypeptide(L)'
;MASALSHTSAEEVLSEFLAETSGETSDSEDNNSANNNANLATTINRCLEALDNLDLGPNTAGFKKCVEKFIETSFFAFQPPSDPMKILLNRTVNCATIFNAESKQWLKKISNRLSGKISIRHPYQGEIVRNFPSEMFFALKTSVQHSRKEEITNNVFYNDNKNRSVMSFSSRKAVIVFLSLLSGYSETNVKGFFKKILSGRTHGKARVIVGCSKEFSFTYNRKTGQFCVSFHYGVWNKAGFPLHNF
;
A
#
# COMPACT_ATOMS: atom_id res chain seq x y z
N MET A 1 31.06 -30.35 -6.87
CA MET A 1 29.65 -30.65 -6.54
C MET A 1 29.14 -29.51 -5.68
N ALA A 2 28.44 -28.54 -6.30
CA ALA A 2 27.78 -27.47 -5.57
C ALA A 2 26.31 -27.87 -5.40
N SER A 3 25.87 -28.04 -4.16
CA SER A 3 24.46 -28.25 -3.82
C SER A 3 23.69 -26.98 -4.16
N ALA A 4 22.75 -27.07 -5.10
CA ALA A 4 21.81 -26.01 -5.36
C ALA A 4 20.83 -25.94 -4.16
N LEU A 5 21.05 -24.99 -3.26
CA LEU A 5 20.08 -24.64 -2.23
C LEU A 5 18.85 -24.06 -2.94
N SER A 6 17.78 -24.85 -3.05
CA SER A 6 16.45 -24.32 -3.36
C SER A 6 16.07 -23.40 -2.20
N HIS A 7 16.13 -22.08 -2.43
CA HIS A 7 15.59 -21.12 -1.48
C HIS A 7 14.07 -21.19 -1.55
N THR A 8 13.47 -22.08 -0.77
CA THR A 8 12.02 -22.13 -0.58
C THR A 8 11.58 -20.82 0.06
N SER A 9 10.68 -20.08 -0.60
CA SER A 9 10.16 -18.82 -0.06
C SER A 9 8.98 -19.07 0.88
N ALA A 10 8.72 -18.15 1.82
CA ALA A 10 7.55 -18.24 2.69
C ALA A 10 6.22 -18.26 1.90
N GLU A 11 6.20 -17.68 0.69
CA GLU A 11 5.04 -17.72 -0.20
C GLU A 11 4.83 -19.14 -0.79
N GLU A 12 5.91 -19.83 -1.17
CA GLU A 12 5.84 -21.23 -1.65
C GLU A 12 5.37 -22.16 -0.54
N VAL A 13 5.91 -22.02 0.67
CA VAL A 13 5.45 -22.77 1.85
C VAL A 13 3.95 -22.55 2.05
N LEU A 14 3.49 -21.30 2.18
CA LEU A 14 2.06 -21.02 2.38
C LEU A 14 1.18 -21.55 1.25
N SER A 15 1.66 -21.54 0.01
CA SER A 15 0.91 -22.03 -1.15
C SER A 15 0.74 -23.55 -1.13
N GLU A 16 1.78 -24.29 -0.72
CA GLU A 16 1.76 -25.75 -0.58
C GLU A 16 0.75 -26.19 0.49
N PHE A 17 0.79 -25.57 1.67
CA PHE A 17 -0.09 -25.92 2.78
C PHE A 17 -1.56 -25.56 2.52
N LEU A 18 -1.84 -24.46 1.80
CA LEU A 18 -3.22 -24.12 1.42
C LEU A 18 -3.79 -25.10 0.39
N ALA A 19 -2.96 -25.63 -0.51
CA ALA A 19 -3.39 -26.61 -1.51
C ALA A 19 -3.79 -27.96 -0.87
N GLU A 20 -3.04 -28.43 0.12
CA GLU A 20 -3.33 -29.67 0.84
C GLU A 20 -4.68 -29.65 1.57
N THR A 21 -5.08 -28.50 2.13
CA THR A 21 -6.39 -28.37 2.81
C THR A 21 -7.60 -28.38 1.87
N SER A 22 -7.39 -28.30 0.55
CA SER A 22 -8.47 -28.26 -0.45
C SER A 22 -8.80 -29.63 -1.07
N GLY A 23 -7.97 -30.65 -0.81
CA GLY A 23 -8.14 -31.99 -1.36
C GLY A 23 -8.48 -33.00 -0.27
N GLU A 24 -9.77 -33.18 0.02
CA GLU A 24 -10.41 -34.43 0.49
C GLU A 24 -11.84 -34.13 0.96
N THR A 25 -12.80 -34.16 0.03
CA THR A 25 -14.23 -34.29 0.37
C THR A 25 -14.56 -35.78 0.43
N SER A 26 -14.68 -36.33 1.64
CA SER A 26 -15.40 -37.59 1.85
C SER A 26 -16.70 -37.31 2.62
N ASP A 27 -17.80 -37.72 2.01
CA ASP A 27 -19.16 -37.58 2.51
C ASP A 27 -19.37 -38.46 3.75
N SER A 28 -19.26 -37.88 4.95
CA SER A 28 -19.91 -38.43 6.14
C SER A 28 -20.11 -37.33 7.19
N GLU A 29 -21.38 -37.01 7.41
CA GLU A 29 -21.85 -36.03 8.39
C GLU A 29 -21.86 -36.68 9.79
N ASP A 30 -21.52 -35.88 10.81
CA ASP A 30 -21.66 -36.10 12.27
C ASP A 30 -20.47 -36.58 13.12
N ASN A 31 -19.33 -37.05 12.57
CA ASN A 31 -18.08 -37.28 13.36
C ASN A 31 -16.94 -36.28 13.03
N ASN A 32 -17.22 -35.27 12.21
CA ASN A 32 -16.18 -34.59 11.43
C ASN A 32 -15.61 -33.30 12.08
N SER A 33 -16.32 -32.62 12.98
CA SER A 33 -15.91 -31.29 13.48
C SER A 33 -14.68 -31.31 14.39
N ALA A 34 -14.63 -32.23 15.37
CA ALA A 34 -13.50 -32.35 16.29
C ALA A 34 -12.23 -32.86 15.58
N ASN A 35 -12.41 -33.76 14.60
CA ASN A 35 -11.33 -34.32 13.79
C ASN A 35 -10.75 -33.26 12.83
N ASN A 36 -11.61 -32.43 12.24
CA ASN A 36 -11.22 -31.30 11.38
C ASN A 36 -10.46 -30.21 12.16
N ASN A 37 -10.88 -29.91 13.39
CA ASN A 37 -10.15 -28.96 14.25
C ASN A 37 -8.80 -29.50 14.72
N ALA A 38 -8.72 -30.80 15.02
CA ALA A 38 -7.44 -31.46 15.34
C ALA A 38 -6.49 -31.45 14.14
N ASN A 39 -6.99 -31.74 12.93
CA ASN A 39 -6.23 -31.69 11.67
C ASN A 39 -5.76 -30.26 11.30
N LEU A 40 -6.56 -29.24 11.62
CA LEU A 40 -6.16 -27.84 11.46
C LEU A 40 -4.96 -27.50 12.36
N ALA A 41 -5.04 -27.87 13.65
CA ALA A 41 -3.98 -27.58 14.61
C ALA A 41 -2.65 -28.23 14.22
N THR A 42 -2.67 -29.49 13.76
CA THR A 42 -1.47 -30.16 13.22
C THR A 42 -0.95 -29.50 11.95
N THR A 43 -1.83 -29.07 11.06
CA THR A 43 -1.44 -28.37 9.83
C THR A 43 -0.78 -27.03 10.14
N ILE A 44 -1.35 -26.24 11.05
CA ILE A 44 -0.77 -24.98 11.52
C ILE A 44 0.61 -25.21 12.12
N ASN A 45 0.75 -26.20 13.02
CA ASN A 45 2.03 -26.50 13.65
C ASN A 45 3.10 -26.89 12.61
N ARG A 46 2.78 -27.79 11.67
CA ARG A 46 3.70 -28.19 10.59
C ARG A 46 4.12 -26.99 9.72
N CYS A 47 3.19 -26.08 9.46
CA CYS A 47 3.45 -24.85 8.72
C CYS A 47 4.38 -23.90 9.50
N LEU A 48 4.14 -23.72 10.80
CA LEU A 48 4.97 -22.88 11.67
C LEU A 48 6.39 -23.44 11.88
N GLU A 49 6.54 -24.77 11.91
CA GLU A 49 7.84 -25.46 11.95
C GLU A 49 8.61 -25.31 10.63
N ALA A 50 7.93 -25.43 9.49
CA ALA A 50 8.56 -25.17 8.18
C ALA A 50 9.10 -23.73 8.08
N LEU A 51 8.41 -22.76 8.70
CA LEU A 51 8.83 -21.37 8.78
C LEU A 51 10.03 -21.14 9.73
N ASP A 52 10.30 -22.02 10.69
CA ASP A 52 11.51 -21.92 11.54
C ASP A 52 12.80 -22.14 10.75
N ASN A 53 12.72 -22.89 9.65
CA ASN A 53 13.86 -23.18 8.80
C ASN A 53 14.19 -22.02 7.83
N LEU A 54 13.40 -20.94 7.86
CA LEU A 54 13.59 -19.77 7.02
C LEU A 54 14.21 -18.61 7.81
N ASP A 55 15.16 -17.89 7.19
CA ASP A 55 15.69 -16.64 7.74
C ASP A 55 14.69 -15.49 7.52
N LEU A 56 13.71 -15.37 8.42
CA LEU A 56 12.61 -14.40 8.37
C LEU A 56 12.95 -13.06 9.07
N GLY A 57 14.18 -12.90 9.55
CA GLY A 57 14.64 -11.69 10.22
C GLY A 57 14.06 -11.44 11.63
N PRO A 58 14.07 -10.20 12.15
CA PRO A 58 13.85 -9.93 13.57
C PRO A 58 12.37 -9.96 14.03
N ASN A 59 11.40 -10.19 13.14
CA ASN A 59 9.97 -10.17 13.48
C ASN A 59 9.29 -11.52 13.28
N THR A 60 10.04 -12.62 13.39
CA THR A 60 9.55 -13.99 13.16
C THR A 60 8.34 -14.33 14.00
N ALA A 61 8.32 -13.95 15.28
CA ALA A 61 7.19 -14.22 16.17
C ALA A 61 5.90 -13.51 15.73
N GLY A 62 6.00 -12.24 15.31
CA GLY A 62 4.86 -11.49 14.79
C GLY A 62 4.36 -12.04 13.45
N PHE A 63 5.28 -12.44 12.58
CA PHE A 63 4.96 -13.08 11.29
C PHE A 63 4.22 -14.42 11.50
N LYS A 64 4.75 -15.29 12.37
CA LYS A 64 4.13 -16.58 12.71
C LYS A 64 2.72 -16.44 13.24
N LYS A 65 2.49 -15.50 14.15
CA LYS A 65 1.15 -15.20 14.68
C LYS A 65 0.18 -14.73 13.59
N CYS A 66 0.67 -13.98 12.61
CA CYS A 66 -0.14 -13.58 11.45
C CYS A 66 -0.48 -14.78 10.55
N VAL A 67 0.48 -15.69 10.34
CA VAL A 67 0.27 -16.93 9.55
C VAL A 67 -0.74 -17.84 10.23
N GLU A 68 -0.58 -18.11 11.52
CA GLU A 68 -1.52 -18.90 12.33
C GLU A 68 -2.94 -18.35 12.18
N LYS A 69 -3.13 -17.07 12.49
CA LYS A 69 -4.44 -16.41 12.37
C LYS A 69 -5.00 -16.46 10.94
N PHE A 70 -4.14 -16.33 9.93
CA PHE A 70 -4.53 -16.39 8.53
C PHE A 70 -5.03 -17.78 8.13
N ILE A 71 -4.32 -18.84 8.53
CA ILE A 71 -4.70 -20.23 8.26
C ILE A 71 -6.00 -20.56 8.99
N GLU A 72 -6.13 -20.21 10.27
CA GLU A 72 -7.38 -20.42 11.04
C GLU A 72 -8.58 -19.71 10.39
N THR A 73 -8.43 -18.42 10.10
CA THR A 73 -9.52 -17.62 9.49
C THR A 73 -9.92 -18.18 8.13
N SER A 74 -8.93 -18.63 7.34
CA SER A 74 -9.19 -19.27 6.05
C SER A 74 -9.94 -20.60 6.27
N PHE A 75 -9.42 -21.49 7.10
CA PHE A 75 -10.02 -22.81 7.32
C PHE A 75 -11.51 -22.71 7.70
N PHE A 76 -11.87 -21.86 8.65
CA PHE A 76 -13.28 -21.67 9.05
C PHE A 76 -14.14 -21.00 7.98
N ALA A 77 -13.54 -20.21 7.09
CA ALA A 77 -14.24 -19.57 5.98
C ALA A 77 -14.57 -20.50 4.81
N PHE A 78 -13.80 -21.58 4.63
CA PHE A 78 -13.86 -22.49 3.48
C PHE A 78 -14.39 -23.90 3.82
N GLN A 79 -14.98 -24.13 5.00
CA GLN A 79 -15.58 -25.43 5.34
C GLN A 79 -16.83 -25.73 4.48
N PRO A 80 -16.89 -26.89 3.80
CA PRO A 80 -18.08 -27.32 3.09
C PRO A 80 -19.31 -27.48 4.01
N PRO A 81 -20.53 -27.21 3.53
CA PRO A 81 -20.84 -26.56 2.26
C PRO A 81 -20.67 -25.03 2.39
N SER A 82 -19.53 -24.51 1.93
CA SER A 82 -19.25 -23.07 1.92
C SER A 82 -19.75 -22.48 0.60
N ASP A 83 -20.80 -21.66 0.69
CA ASP A 83 -21.25 -20.77 -0.38
C ASP A 83 -20.04 -20.01 -0.98
N PRO A 84 -19.81 -20.04 -2.31
CA PRO A 84 -18.76 -19.28 -2.98
C PRO A 84 -18.73 -17.79 -2.61
N MET A 85 -19.86 -17.19 -2.23
CA MET A 85 -19.91 -15.83 -1.72
C MET A 85 -19.30 -15.69 -0.32
N LYS A 86 -19.50 -16.65 0.57
CA LYS A 86 -18.84 -16.66 1.90
C LYS A 86 -17.33 -16.82 1.76
N ILE A 87 -16.90 -17.67 0.83
CA ILE A 87 -15.51 -17.82 0.41
C ILE A 87 -14.92 -16.47 -0.02
N LEU A 88 -15.59 -15.76 -0.93
CA LEU A 88 -15.12 -14.47 -1.42
C LEU A 88 -15.04 -13.42 -0.30
N LEU A 89 -16.06 -13.32 0.55
CA LEU A 89 -16.15 -12.31 1.61
C LEU A 89 -15.09 -12.49 2.72
N ASN A 90 -14.59 -13.71 2.92
CA ASN A 90 -13.54 -13.99 3.88
C ASN A 90 -12.13 -13.93 3.28
N ARG A 91 -12.01 -13.67 1.96
CA ARG A 91 -10.71 -13.59 1.31
C ARG A 91 -9.95 -12.34 1.77
N THR A 92 -8.72 -12.54 2.23
CA THR A 92 -7.85 -11.41 2.58
C THR A 92 -7.36 -10.71 1.31
N VAL A 93 -7.28 -9.37 1.39
CA VAL A 93 -6.83 -8.54 0.28
C VAL A 93 -5.46 -7.97 0.63
N ASN A 94 -4.46 -8.30 -0.20
CA ASN A 94 -3.12 -7.77 -0.04
C ASN A 94 -3.10 -6.26 -0.34
N CYS A 95 -2.83 -5.44 0.68
CA CYS A 95 -2.75 -3.98 0.53
C CYS A 95 -1.62 -3.55 -0.42
N ALA A 96 -0.52 -4.31 -0.49
CA ALA A 96 0.65 -3.95 -1.28
C ALA A 96 0.33 -3.89 -2.78
N THR A 97 -0.45 -4.83 -3.30
CA THR A 97 -0.82 -4.84 -4.73
C THR A 97 -1.71 -3.66 -5.09
N ILE A 98 -2.65 -3.31 -4.20
CA ILE A 98 -3.52 -2.13 -4.35
C ILE A 98 -2.68 -0.86 -4.35
N PHE A 99 -1.82 -0.67 -3.34
CA PHE A 99 -0.98 0.52 -3.25
C PHE A 99 0.03 0.63 -4.39
N ASN A 100 0.52 -0.49 -4.90
CA ASN A 100 1.38 -0.51 -6.07
C ASN A 100 0.67 0.05 -7.31
N ALA A 101 -0.54 -0.43 -7.57
CA ALA A 101 -1.34 0.04 -8.70
C ALA A 101 -1.77 1.51 -8.51
N GLU A 102 -2.31 1.87 -7.35
CA GLU A 102 -2.81 3.21 -7.06
C GLU A 102 -1.69 4.25 -7.07
N SER A 103 -0.55 4.00 -6.44
CA SER A 103 0.57 4.96 -6.41
C SER A 103 1.12 5.25 -7.80
N LYS A 104 1.20 4.25 -8.69
CA LYS A 104 1.54 4.45 -10.11
C LYS A 104 0.52 5.36 -10.80
N GLN A 105 -0.77 5.20 -10.50
CA GLN A 105 -1.81 6.10 -11.03
C GLN A 105 -1.70 7.52 -10.46
N TRP A 106 -1.41 7.67 -9.17
CA TRP A 106 -1.21 8.97 -8.54
C TRP A 106 -0.04 9.71 -9.21
N LEU A 107 1.09 9.04 -9.43
CA LEU A 107 2.27 9.60 -10.12
C LEU A 107 1.93 10.08 -11.54
N LYS A 108 1.20 9.29 -12.32
CA LYS A 108 0.73 9.69 -13.66
C LYS A 108 -0.17 10.93 -13.58
N LYS A 109 -1.12 10.96 -12.64
CA LYS A 109 -2.02 12.11 -12.45
C LYS A 109 -1.27 13.38 -12.00
N ILE A 110 -0.26 13.25 -11.14
CA ILE A 110 0.63 14.36 -10.75
C ILE A 110 1.32 14.93 -12.00
N SER A 111 1.98 14.08 -12.79
CA SER A 111 2.68 14.52 -14.01
C SER A 111 1.74 15.15 -15.05
N ASN A 112 0.53 14.61 -15.20
CA ASN A 112 -0.49 15.17 -16.09
C ASN A 112 -0.97 16.55 -15.62
N ARG A 113 -1.15 16.72 -14.30
CA ARG A 113 -1.55 18.01 -13.70
C ARG A 113 -0.52 19.10 -13.97
N LEU A 114 0.77 18.79 -13.96
CA LEU A 114 1.85 19.76 -14.21
C LEU A 114 1.79 20.43 -15.59
N SER A 115 1.21 19.74 -16.59
CA SER A 115 0.97 20.28 -17.94
C SER A 115 -0.47 20.75 -18.17
N GLY A 116 -1.35 20.60 -17.17
CA GLY A 116 -2.75 20.94 -17.29
C GLY A 116 -3.02 22.45 -17.21
N LYS A 117 -4.21 22.85 -17.66
CA LYS A 117 -4.68 24.24 -17.50
C LYS A 117 -4.71 24.63 -16.02
N ILE A 118 -4.18 25.81 -15.70
CA ILE A 118 -4.18 26.32 -14.32
C ILE A 118 -5.62 26.59 -13.90
N SER A 119 -5.96 26.16 -12.68
CA SER A 119 -7.28 26.43 -12.11
C SER A 119 -7.32 27.89 -11.67
N ILE A 120 -8.41 28.59 -11.96
CA ILE A 120 -8.62 29.98 -11.52
C ILE A 120 -8.84 30.02 -10.00
N ARG A 121 -9.59 29.05 -9.47
CA ARG A 121 -9.99 29.02 -8.05
C ARG A 121 -8.85 28.58 -7.13
N HIS A 122 -8.07 27.59 -7.58
CA HIS A 122 -6.93 27.06 -6.83
C HIS A 122 -5.70 26.99 -7.75
N PRO A 123 -5.09 28.14 -8.09
CA PRO A 123 -3.92 28.19 -8.95
C PRO A 123 -2.79 27.35 -8.37
N TYR A 124 -2.14 26.57 -9.24
CA TYR A 124 -0.96 25.77 -8.89
C TYR A 124 -1.14 24.75 -7.76
N GLN A 125 -2.39 24.37 -7.48
CA GLN A 125 -2.76 23.24 -6.64
C GLN A 125 -3.26 22.07 -7.49
N GLY A 126 -2.90 20.86 -7.07
CA GLY A 126 -3.34 19.61 -7.66
C GLY A 126 -4.03 18.75 -6.60
N GLU A 127 -5.16 18.17 -6.98
CA GLU A 127 -5.90 17.23 -6.15
C GLU A 127 -6.23 15.98 -6.96
N ILE A 128 -6.09 14.82 -6.33
CA ILE A 128 -6.43 13.52 -6.89
C ILE A 128 -7.39 12.85 -5.93
N VAL A 129 -8.66 12.81 -6.29
CA VAL A 129 -9.71 12.15 -5.51
C VAL A 129 -9.90 10.71 -5.99
N ARG A 130 -9.98 9.78 -5.04
CA ARG A 130 -10.25 8.36 -5.25
C ARG A 130 -11.29 7.87 -4.25
N ASN A 131 -12.14 6.95 -4.70
CA ASN A 131 -12.91 6.11 -3.79
C ASN A 131 -11.95 5.06 -3.24
N PHE A 132 -11.73 5.07 -1.94
CA PHE A 132 -10.70 4.26 -1.30
C PHE A 132 -11.23 3.84 0.07
N PRO A 133 -11.18 2.55 0.44
CA PRO A 133 -11.65 2.11 1.76
C PRO A 133 -10.90 2.78 2.90
N SER A 134 -11.58 2.98 4.02
CA SER A 134 -11.00 3.67 5.19
C SER A 134 -9.86 2.84 5.81
N GLU A 135 -10.02 1.53 5.80
CA GLU A 135 -9.12 0.51 6.34
C GLU A 135 -7.79 0.58 5.61
N MET A 136 -7.82 0.77 4.28
CA MET A 136 -6.62 0.91 3.48
C MET A 136 -5.86 2.19 3.84
N PHE A 137 -6.57 3.31 4.02
CA PHE A 137 -5.92 4.55 4.45
C PHE A 137 -5.25 4.40 5.83
N PHE A 138 -5.94 3.78 6.80
CA PHE A 138 -5.38 3.55 8.13
C PHE A 138 -4.23 2.56 8.12
N ALA A 139 -4.29 1.51 7.29
CA ALA A 139 -3.17 0.60 7.07
C ALA A 139 -1.95 1.38 6.55
N LEU A 140 -2.12 2.21 5.52
CA LEU A 140 -1.04 3.04 4.98
C LEU A 140 -0.45 3.98 6.03
N LYS A 141 -1.32 4.71 6.74
CA LYS A 141 -0.91 5.64 7.81
C LYS A 141 -0.12 4.92 8.90
N THR A 142 -0.59 3.76 9.33
CA THR A 142 0.07 2.92 10.35
C THR A 142 1.43 2.43 9.85
N SER A 143 1.53 1.99 8.58
CA SER A 143 2.80 1.58 7.98
C SER A 143 3.82 2.73 7.91
N VAL A 144 3.37 3.96 7.67
CA VAL A 144 4.24 5.14 7.70
C VAL A 144 4.68 5.45 9.13
N GLN A 145 3.77 5.43 10.11
CA GLN A 145 4.07 5.68 11.52
C GLN A 145 5.12 4.70 12.09
N HIS A 146 5.05 3.43 11.67
CA HIS A 146 5.97 2.37 12.14
C HIS A 146 7.13 2.11 11.16
N SER A 147 7.34 2.99 10.17
CA SER A 147 8.43 2.82 9.22
C SER A 147 9.78 3.01 9.90
N ARG A 148 10.77 2.18 9.55
CA ARG A 148 12.17 2.37 9.96
C ARG A 148 12.92 3.41 9.11
N LYS A 149 12.25 4.00 8.11
CA LYS A 149 12.85 5.01 7.25
C LYS A 149 12.70 6.38 7.88
N GLU A 150 13.73 6.82 8.62
CA GLU A 150 13.77 8.13 9.28
C GLU A 150 13.49 9.31 8.33
N GLU A 151 13.93 9.21 7.07
CA GLU A 151 13.62 10.20 6.04
C GLU A 151 12.11 10.43 5.86
N ILE A 152 11.30 9.38 6.04
CA ILE A 152 9.83 9.46 5.97
C ILE A 152 9.28 9.93 7.31
N THR A 153 9.61 9.26 8.41
CA THR A 153 9.00 9.51 9.72
C THR A 153 9.31 10.89 10.29
N ASN A 154 10.50 11.45 10.02
CA ASN A 154 10.90 12.76 10.52
C ASN A 154 10.28 13.92 9.71
N ASN A 155 9.64 13.62 8.58
CA ASN A 155 9.12 14.61 7.64
C ASN A 155 7.62 14.44 7.36
N VAL A 156 6.91 13.74 8.25
CA VAL A 156 5.47 13.51 8.15
C VAL A 156 4.77 13.97 9.42
N PHE A 157 3.62 14.61 9.25
CA PHE A 157 2.74 15.06 10.31
C PHE A 157 1.36 14.44 10.13
N TYR A 158 0.68 14.24 11.26
CA TYR A 158 -0.64 13.64 11.28
C TYR A 158 -1.64 14.60 11.91
N ASN A 159 -2.80 14.72 11.30
CA ASN A 159 -3.91 15.51 11.83
C ASN A 159 -5.20 14.72 11.69
N ASP A 160 -5.76 14.34 12.83
CA ASP A 160 -7.01 13.61 12.91
C ASP A 160 -8.09 14.44 13.57
N ASN A 161 -9.26 14.42 12.97
CA ASN A 161 -10.47 14.94 13.59
C ASN A 161 -11.65 14.02 13.24
N LYS A 162 -12.82 14.33 13.81
CA LYS A 162 -14.06 13.57 13.61
C LYS A 162 -14.48 13.40 12.14
N ASN A 163 -14.04 14.28 11.25
CA ASN A 163 -14.46 14.30 9.85
C ASN A 163 -13.36 13.85 8.89
N ARG A 164 -12.08 13.99 9.26
CA ARG A 164 -10.93 13.78 8.37
C ARG A 164 -9.75 13.18 9.11
N SER A 165 -9.00 12.36 8.41
CA SER A 165 -7.69 11.87 8.85
C SER A 165 -6.66 12.26 7.81
N VAL A 166 -5.57 12.90 8.22
CA VAL A 166 -4.58 13.50 7.32
C VAL A 166 -3.19 12.99 7.67
N MET A 167 -2.42 12.71 6.63
CA MET A 167 -0.98 12.43 6.67
C MET A 167 -0.30 13.38 5.67
N SER A 168 0.48 14.34 6.19
CA SER A 168 1.11 15.41 5.39
C SER A 168 2.62 15.30 5.45
N PHE A 169 3.27 15.40 4.29
CA PHE A 169 4.73 15.44 4.18
C PHE A 169 5.23 16.86 3.96
N SER A 170 6.26 17.24 4.72
CA SER A 170 6.94 18.54 4.61
C SER A 170 8.23 18.49 3.79
N SER A 171 8.74 17.29 3.48
CA SER A 171 9.94 17.10 2.65
C SER A 171 9.59 16.46 1.31
N ARG A 172 10.06 17.08 0.22
CA ARG A 172 9.96 16.50 -1.12
C ARG A 172 10.69 15.16 -1.19
N LYS A 173 11.84 15.03 -0.51
CA LYS A 173 12.64 13.80 -0.52
C LYS A 173 11.87 12.67 0.17
N ALA A 174 11.24 12.94 1.30
CA ALA A 174 10.36 11.99 1.98
C ALA A 174 9.23 11.48 1.08
N VAL A 175 8.53 12.37 0.37
CA VAL A 175 7.47 11.98 -0.59
C VAL A 175 8.02 11.08 -1.70
N ILE A 176 9.21 11.40 -2.22
CA ILE A 176 9.84 10.59 -3.28
C ILE A 176 10.17 9.19 -2.77
N VAL A 177 10.79 9.07 -1.59
CA VAL A 177 11.10 7.76 -0.98
C VAL A 177 9.83 6.98 -0.71
N PHE A 178 8.80 7.63 -0.16
CA PHE A 178 7.51 7.02 0.12
C PHE A 178 6.82 6.49 -1.14
N LEU A 179 6.68 7.30 -2.18
CA LEU A 179 6.06 6.88 -3.43
C LEU A 179 6.90 5.85 -4.21
N SER A 180 8.22 5.89 -4.06
CA SER A 180 9.14 4.86 -4.57
C SER A 180 8.82 3.50 -3.96
N LEU A 181 8.68 3.43 -2.63
CA LEU A 181 8.31 2.21 -1.91
C LEU A 181 6.94 1.67 -2.34
N LEU A 182 5.92 2.53 -2.41
CA LEU A 182 4.58 2.07 -2.78
C LEU A 182 4.52 1.59 -4.23
N SER A 183 5.11 2.33 -5.16
CA SER A 183 4.99 2.05 -6.60
C SER A 183 5.98 1.00 -7.10
N GLY A 184 7.03 0.70 -6.34
CA GLY A 184 8.16 -0.11 -6.80
C GLY A 184 9.00 0.58 -7.90
N TYR A 185 8.80 1.87 -8.16
CA TYR A 185 9.66 2.64 -9.05
C TYR A 185 10.88 3.17 -8.30
N SER A 186 12.01 3.31 -8.99
CA SER A 186 13.17 4.00 -8.44
C SER A 186 12.85 5.46 -8.08
N GLU A 187 13.56 6.00 -7.10
CA GLU A 187 13.41 7.41 -6.72
C GLU A 187 13.66 8.37 -7.89
N THR A 188 14.56 8.01 -8.81
CA THR A 188 14.84 8.79 -10.04
C THR A 188 13.62 8.84 -10.94
N ASN A 189 12.92 7.72 -11.11
CA ASN A 189 11.69 7.66 -11.90
C ASN A 189 10.58 8.49 -11.24
N VAL A 190 10.41 8.37 -9.92
CA VAL A 190 9.45 9.18 -9.14
C VAL A 190 9.76 10.68 -9.27
N LYS A 191 11.03 11.09 -9.15
CA LYS A 191 11.48 12.47 -9.40
C LYS A 191 11.11 12.95 -10.80
N GLY A 192 11.10 12.06 -11.79
CA GLY A 192 10.64 12.30 -13.15
C GLY A 192 9.19 12.76 -13.23
N PHE A 193 8.28 12.10 -12.51
CA PHE A 193 6.86 12.49 -12.46
C PHE A 193 6.61 13.85 -11.80
N PHE A 194 7.55 14.31 -10.96
CA PHE A 194 7.44 15.56 -10.20
C PHE A 194 7.96 16.78 -10.98
N LYS A 195 8.36 16.60 -12.24
CA LYS A 195 8.85 17.68 -13.11
C LYS A 195 8.31 17.48 -14.53
N LYS A 196 8.07 18.59 -15.23
CA LYS A 196 7.68 18.56 -16.63
C LYS A 196 8.28 19.75 -17.36
N ILE A 197 8.76 19.51 -18.58
CA ILE A 197 9.11 20.58 -19.51
C ILE A 197 7.82 20.95 -20.23
N LEU A 198 7.51 22.24 -20.25
CA LEU A 198 6.32 22.78 -20.89
C LEU A 198 6.68 23.30 -22.28
N SER A 199 6.01 22.76 -23.29
CA SER A 199 6.02 23.25 -24.67
C SER A 199 4.74 24.07 -24.95
N GLY A 200 4.80 25.00 -25.90
CA GLY A 200 3.67 25.88 -26.26
C GLY A 200 3.70 27.25 -25.57
N ARG A 201 2.53 27.87 -25.35
CA ARG A 201 2.42 29.28 -24.87
C ARG A 201 3.20 29.54 -23.57
N THR A 202 3.16 28.61 -22.63
CA THR A 202 3.88 28.71 -21.36
C THR A 202 5.19 27.94 -21.44
N HIS A 203 6.05 28.33 -22.37
CA HIS A 203 7.38 27.75 -22.53
C HIS A 203 8.16 27.82 -21.20
N GLY A 204 8.57 26.67 -20.66
CA GLY A 204 9.24 26.63 -19.37
C GLY A 204 9.28 25.26 -18.71
N LYS A 205 9.27 25.25 -17.38
CA LYS A 205 9.29 24.04 -16.55
C LYS A 205 8.25 24.12 -15.44
N ALA A 206 7.56 23.02 -15.19
CA ALA A 206 6.68 22.84 -14.05
C ALA A 206 7.30 21.82 -13.07
N ARG A 207 7.14 22.06 -11.77
CA ARG A 207 7.67 21.14 -10.73
C ARG A 207 6.75 21.12 -9.51
N VAL A 208 6.61 19.95 -8.89
CA VAL A 208 5.96 19.80 -7.58
C VAL A 208 6.80 20.50 -6.51
N ILE A 209 6.14 21.24 -5.63
CA ILE A 209 6.71 21.96 -4.49
C ILE A 209 6.23 21.27 -3.22
N VAL A 210 7.17 20.93 -2.35
CA VAL A 210 6.88 20.38 -1.02
C VAL A 210 7.77 21.08 -0.02
N GLY A 211 7.18 21.58 1.07
CA GLY A 211 7.85 22.29 2.15
C GLY A 211 6.92 22.47 3.34
N CYS A 212 7.40 23.06 4.43
CA CYS A 212 6.59 23.29 5.64
C CYS A 212 5.36 24.17 5.39
N SER A 213 5.41 25.11 4.44
CA SER A 213 4.26 25.96 4.06
C SER A 213 3.38 25.34 2.96
N LYS A 214 3.89 24.35 2.23
CA LYS A 214 3.25 23.73 1.07
C LYS A 214 3.43 22.23 1.16
N GLU A 215 2.65 21.63 2.05
CA GLU A 215 2.72 20.21 2.32
C GLU A 215 2.23 19.38 1.13
N PHE A 216 2.65 18.12 1.10
CA PHE A 216 2.09 17.08 0.24
C PHE A 216 1.24 16.16 1.10
N SER A 217 -0.07 16.13 0.88
CA SER A 217 -0.99 15.56 1.87
C SER A 217 -1.82 14.42 1.29
N PHE A 218 -1.98 13.38 2.10
CA PHE A 218 -2.90 12.27 1.92
C PHE A 218 -4.03 12.42 2.95
N THR A 219 -5.24 12.66 2.48
CA THR A 219 -6.40 12.94 3.34
C THR A 219 -7.49 11.92 3.08
N TYR A 220 -8.04 11.36 4.15
CA TYR A 220 -9.28 10.60 4.11
C TYR A 220 -10.44 11.41 4.70
N ASN A 221 -11.49 11.62 3.91
CA ASN A 221 -12.72 12.26 4.35
C ASN A 221 -13.73 11.19 4.77
N ARG A 222 -13.99 11.10 6.08
CA ARG A 222 -14.89 10.10 6.68
C ARG A 222 -16.34 10.30 6.27
N LYS A 223 -16.76 11.53 5.99
CA LYS A 223 -18.15 11.83 5.57
C LYS A 223 -18.44 11.38 4.15
N THR A 224 -17.49 11.60 3.24
CA THR A 224 -17.68 11.28 1.81
C THR A 224 -17.10 9.93 1.42
N GLY A 225 -16.36 9.26 2.32
CA GLY A 225 -15.68 8.00 2.02
C GLY A 225 -14.54 8.15 0.99
N GLN A 226 -13.99 9.36 0.85
CA GLN A 226 -13.04 9.68 -0.22
C GLN A 226 -11.63 9.87 0.31
N PHE A 227 -10.68 9.36 -0.46
CA PHE A 227 -9.26 9.63 -0.31
C PHE A 227 -8.82 10.70 -1.30
N CYS A 228 -8.01 11.63 -0.83
CA CYS A 228 -7.47 12.72 -1.63
C CYS A 228 -5.96 12.83 -1.46
N VAL A 229 -5.24 12.87 -2.59
CA VAL A 229 -3.84 13.32 -2.64
C VAL A 229 -3.83 14.78 -3.06
N SER A 230 -3.34 15.65 -2.20
CA SER A 230 -3.24 17.10 -2.42
C SER A 230 -1.79 17.54 -2.47
N PHE A 231 -1.44 18.38 -3.44
CA PHE A 231 -0.07 18.85 -3.63
C PHE A 231 -0.03 20.22 -4.30
N HIS A 232 1.09 20.90 -4.09
CA HIS A 232 1.39 22.17 -4.73
C HIS A 232 2.40 21.98 -5.86
N TYR A 233 2.33 22.83 -6.87
CA TYR A 233 3.36 22.89 -7.90
C TYR A 233 3.68 24.34 -8.24
N GLY A 234 4.71 24.54 -9.04
CA GLY A 234 5.09 25.84 -9.57
C GLY A 234 5.41 25.72 -11.04
N VAL A 235 5.30 26.85 -11.74
CA VAL A 235 5.75 27.00 -13.13
C VAL A 235 6.80 28.09 -13.17
N TRP A 236 7.87 27.85 -13.93
CA TRP A 236 8.92 28.82 -14.23
C TRP A 236 9.04 28.95 -15.75
N ASN A 237 9.19 30.16 -16.26
CA ASN A 237 9.41 30.39 -17.68
C ASN A 237 10.83 29.93 -18.11
N LYS A 238 11.17 30.07 -19.41
CA LYS A 238 12.50 29.74 -19.95
C LYS A 238 13.66 30.46 -19.24
N ALA A 239 13.45 31.71 -18.83
CA ALA A 239 14.44 32.50 -18.10
C ALA A 239 14.57 32.10 -16.61
N GLY A 240 13.73 31.17 -16.13
CA GLY A 240 13.73 30.75 -14.74
C GLY A 240 12.94 31.67 -13.80
N PHE A 241 12.15 32.62 -14.32
CA PHE A 241 11.27 33.46 -13.51
C PHE A 241 10.02 32.66 -13.08
N PRO A 242 9.65 32.65 -11.78
CA PRO A 242 8.48 31.95 -11.28
C PRO A 242 7.19 32.65 -11.74
N LEU A 243 6.26 31.88 -12.30
CA LEU A 243 4.93 32.35 -12.70
C LEU A 243 3.86 32.05 -11.63
N HIS A 244 4.27 31.67 -10.43
CA HIS A 244 3.40 31.27 -9.33
C HIS A 244 3.82 31.99 -8.06
N ASN A 245 2.89 32.14 -7.12
CA ASN A 245 3.16 32.76 -5.82
C ASN A 245 3.80 31.74 -4.87
N PHE A 246 4.75 32.21 -4.05
CA PHE A 246 5.45 31.41 -3.04
C PHE A 246 4.62 31.18 -1.80
#